data_AF-A0A6J7KWU7-F1
#
_entry.id   AF-A0A6J7KWU7-F1
#
_cell.length_a   1.000
_cell.length_b   1.000
_cell.length_c   1.000
_cell.angle_alpha   90.00
_cell.angle_beta   90.00
_cell.angle_gamma   90.00
#
_symmetry.space_group_name_H-M   'P 1'
#
loop_
_entity.id
_entity.type
_entity.pdbx_description
1 polymer ?
#
loop_
_entity_poly.entity_id
_entity_poly.type
_entity_poly.pdbx_seq_one_letter_code
_entity_poly.pdbx_strand_id
1 'polypeptide(L)'
;MELEPAPLSRRGTVWSYTENHYAPPAPYVAAEPFEPYALAAVQLEAEGIVILGQVAKGVMAADLSIGMEVEVDLQVLYRDADGVDHWIWTWAPAAPEASA
;
A
#
# COMPACT_ATOMS: atom_id res chain seq x y z
N MET A 1 27.77 0.70 -16.74
CA MET A 1 27.11 -0.58 -16.40
C MET A 1 25.64 -0.33 -16.59
N GLU A 2 24.99 -1.13 -17.43
CA GLU A 2 23.56 -1.00 -17.73
C GLU A 2 22.76 -1.77 -16.67
N LEU A 3 21.59 -1.24 -16.27
CA LEU A 3 20.72 -1.87 -15.29
C LEU A 3 19.59 -2.59 -16.02
N GLU A 4 19.38 -3.86 -15.69
CA GLU A 4 18.27 -4.64 -16.23
C GLU A 4 17.04 -4.54 -15.32
N PRO A 5 15.82 -4.47 -15.87
CA PRO A 5 14.60 -4.56 -15.08
C PRO A 5 14.50 -5.88 -14.31
N ALA A 6 14.10 -5.81 -13.04
CA ALA A 6 13.85 -6.97 -12.20
C ALA A 6 12.49 -6.85 -11.49
N PRO A 7 11.71 -7.94 -11.38
CA PRO A 7 10.50 -7.95 -10.57
C PRO A 7 10.88 -7.83 -9.09
N LEU A 8 10.10 -7.05 -8.34
CA LEU A 8 10.22 -6.99 -6.88
C LEU A 8 9.33 -8.06 -6.23
N SER A 9 9.73 -8.47 -5.03
CA SER A 9 8.91 -9.28 -4.14
C SER A 9 7.54 -8.65 -3.91
N ARG A 10 6.50 -9.50 -3.93
CA ARG A 10 5.11 -9.08 -3.70
C ARG A 10 4.71 -9.09 -2.22
N ARG A 11 5.58 -9.61 -1.36
CA ARG A 11 5.39 -9.73 0.08
C ARG A 11 6.55 -9.09 0.81
N GLY A 12 6.28 -8.56 1.99
CA GLY A 12 7.27 -7.98 2.87
C GLY A 12 6.72 -7.78 4.28
N THR A 13 7.51 -7.15 5.13
CA THR A 13 7.11 -6.89 6.52
C THR A 13 6.99 -5.40 6.81
N VAL A 14 6.00 -5.02 7.61
CA VAL A 14 5.78 -3.62 8.00
C VAL A 14 6.95 -3.14 8.86
N TRP A 15 7.69 -2.14 8.36
CA TRP A 15 8.78 -1.47 9.08
C TRP A 15 8.28 -0.29 9.92
N SER A 16 7.35 0.49 9.36
CA SER A 16 6.62 1.56 10.07
C SER A 16 5.27 1.81 9.41
N TYR A 17 4.33 2.41 10.14
CA TYR A 17 3.01 2.73 9.63
C TYR A 17 2.44 3.99 10.30
N THR A 18 1.49 4.64 9.63
CA THR A 18 0.78 5.84 10.11
C THR A 18 -0.58 5.94 9.43
N GLU A 19 -1.41 6.89 9.87
CA GLU A 19 -2.66 7.27 9.21
C GLU A 19 -2.62 8.71 8.73
N ASN A 20 -3.22 8.97 7.57
CA ASN A 20 -3.52 10.31 7.11
C ASN A 20 -4.96 10.67 7.49
N HIS A 21 -5.11 11.70 8.31
CA HIS A 21 -6.41 12.24 8.75
C HIS A 21 -6.78 13.56 8.09
N TYR A 22 -6.01 13.97 7.07
CA TYR A 22 -6.29 15.13 6.25
C TYR A 22 -5.97 14.82 4.79
N ALA A 23 -6.74 15.45 3.89
CA ALA A 23 -6.52 15.33 2.47
C ALA A 23 -5.10 15.80 2.10
N PRO A 24 -4.30 14.98 1.40
CA PRO A 24 -3.04 15.44 0.84
C PRO A 24 -3.28 16.61 -0.12
N PRO A 25 -2.33 17.54 -0.24
CA PRO A 25 -2.45 18.62 -1.18
C PRO A 25 -2.49 18.09 -2.63
N ALA A 26 -3.08 18.87 -3.53
CA ALA A 26 -2.99 18.63 -4.97
C ALA A 26 -1.51 18.47 -5.40
N PRO A 27 -1.21 17.58 -6.37
CA PRO A 27 -2.12 16.96 -7.34
C PRO A 27 -2.72 15.61 -6.92
N TYR A 28 -2.55 15.17 -5.66
CA TYR A 28 -3.18 13.93 -5.21
C TYR A 28 -4.71 14.06 -5.26
N VAL A 29 -5.36 13.05 -5.85
CA VAL A 29 -6.82 12.97 -5.95
C VAL A 29 -7.34 12.17 -4.76
N ALA A 30 -7.81 12.88 -3.74
CA ALA A 30 -8.45 12.29 -2.57
C ALA A 30 -9.95 12.02 -2.81
N ALA A 31 -10.53 11.11 -2.02
CA ALA A 31 -11.98 10.93 -1.96
C ALA A 31 -12.67 12.22 -1.47
N GLU A 32 -13.91 12.44 -1.92
CA GLU A 32 -14.77 13.54 -1.47
C GLU A 32 -16.13 12.97 -1.00
N PRO A 33 -16.46 13.05 0.30
CA PRO A 33 -15.65 13.62 1.38
C PRO A 33 -14.36 12.85 1.65
N PHE A 34 -13.37 13.51 2.26
CA PHE A 34 -12.11 12.87 2.62
C PHE A 34 -12.35 11.70 3.59
N GLU A 35 -11.74 10.56 3.27
CA GLU A 35 -11.71 9.37 4.11
C GLU A 35 -10.27 9.12 4.59
N PRO A 36 -10.03 8.99 5.92
CA PRO A 36 -8.72 8.62 6.42
C PRO A 36 -8.26 7.27 5.88
N TYR A 37 -6.95 7.15 5.66
CA TYR A 37 -6.34 5.90 5.20
C TYR A 37 -4.96 5.71 5.84
N ALA A 38 -4.55 4.44 5.98
CA ALA A 38 -3.24 4.10 6.49
C ALA A 38 -2.17 4.08 5.39
N LEU A 39 -0.93 4.35 5.81
CA LEU A 39 0.29 4.20 5.03
C LEU A 39 1.20 3.22 5.77
N ALA A 40 1.89 2.36 5.02
CA ALA A 40 2.90 1.46 5.56
C ALA A 40 4.19 1.57 4.74
N ALA A 41 5.32 1.66 5.44
CA ALA A 41 6.63 1.41 4.90
C ALA A 41 6.94 -0.08 5.08
N VAL A 42 7.12 -0.81 3.98
CA VAL A 42 7.27 -2.27 3.97
C VAL A 42 8.66 -2.63 3.51
N GLN A 43 9.36 -3.42 4.32
CA GLN A 43 10.67 -3.95 3.98
C GLN A 43 10.52 -5.18 3.09
N LEU A 44 11.15 -5.14 1.92
CA LEU A 44 11.31 -6.28 1.02
C LEU A 44 12.71 -6.86 1.26
N GLU A 45 12.78 -7.98 1.99
CA GLU A 45 14.04 -8.51 2.51
C GLU A 45 15.00 -8.98 1.40
N ALA A 46 14.48 -9.66 0.37
CA ALA A 46 15.29 -10.17 -0.74
C ALA A 46 15.96 -9.05 -1.54
N GLU A 47 15.31 -7.89 -1.63
CA GLU A 47 15.79 -6.71 -2.36
C GLU A 47 16.55 -5.73 -1.45
N GLY A 48 16.41 -5.81 -0.13
CA GLY A 48 17.06 -4.92 0.82
C GLY A 48 16.55 -3.47 0.78
N ILE A 49 15.30 -3.26 0.37
CA ILE A 49 14.67 -1.93 0.23
C ILE A 49 13.40 -1.80 1.08
N VAL A 50 13.02 -0.56 1.39
CA VAL A 50 11.77 -0.24 2.08
C VAL A 50 10.88 0.60 1.15
N ILE A 51 9.66 0.14 0.92
CA ILE A 51 8.69 0.76 0.01
C ILE A 51 7.53 1.34 0.80
N LEU A 52 7.33 2.66 0.71
CA LEU A 52 6.20 3.36 1.31
C LEU A 52 4.99 3.33 0.38
N GLY A 53 3.84 2.84 0.86
CA GLY A 53 2.60 2.81 0.09
C GLY A 53 1.34 2.93 0.96
N GLN A 54 0.20 3.14 0.31
CA GLN A 54 -1.11 3.07 0.96
C GLN A 54 -1.41 1.64 1.40
N VAL A 55 -2.11 1.51 2.50
CA VAL A 55 -2.67 0.24 2.97
C VAL A 55 -4.06 0.09 2.37
N ALA A 56 -4.45 -1.15 2.07
CA ALA A 56 -5.73 -1.49 1.46
C ALA A 56 -6.92 -0.86 2.23
N LYS A 57 -7.92 -0.39 1.48
CA LYS A 57 -9.16 0.18 2.03
C LYS A 57 -9.77 -0.72 3.12
N GLY A 58 -10.15 -0.11 4.24
CA GLY A 58 -10.72 -0.80 5.40
C GLY A 58 -9.68 -1.30 6.41
N VAL A 59 -8.38 -1.17 6.13
CA VAL A 59 -7.29 -1.48 7.07
C VAL A 59 -6.65 -0.17 7.54
N MET A 60 -6.62 0.02 8.85
CA MET A 60 -6.10 1.23 9.50
C MET A 60 -4.87 0.90 10.36
N ALA A 61 -4.22 1.89 10.96
CA ALA A 61 -3.02 1.65 11.76
C ALA A 61 -3.30 0.76 12.98
N ALA A 62 -4.53 0.77 13.50
CA ALA A 62 -4.93 -0.14 14.58
C ALA A 62 -4.90 -1.62 14.18
N ASP A 63 -4.99 -1.92 12.89
CA ASP A 63 -4.95 -3.28 12.34
C ASP A 63 -3.53 -3.72 11.95
N LEU A 64 -2.52 -2.84 12.12
CA LEU A 64 -1.15 -3.08 11.71
C LEU A 64 -0.21 -3.20 12.92
N SER A 65 0.87 -3.93 12.72
CA SER A 65 1.97 -4.02 13.68
C SER A 65 3.31 -4.07 12.97
N ILE A 66 4.36 -3.57 13.63
CA ILE A 66 5.72 -3.69 13.11
C ILE A 66 6.06 -5.18 13.01
N GLY A 67 6.60 -5.60 11.87
CA GLY A 67 6.89 -7.01 11.56
C GLY A 67 5.72 -7.79 10.97
N MET A 68 4.51 -7.22 10.88
CA MET A 68 3.38 -7.86 10.21
C MET A 68 3.70 -8.14 8.74
N GLU A 69 3.41 -9.35 8.27
CA GLU A 69 3.51 -9.67 6.85
C GLU A 69 2.34 -9.05 6.07
N VAL A 70 2.69 -8.40 4.97
CA VAL A 70 1.74 -7.79 4.04
C VAL A 70 2.10 -8.16 2.61
N GLU A 71 1.13 -8.04 1.72
CA GLU A 71 1.30 -8.32 0.30
C GLU A 71 0.73 -7.22 -0.59
N VAL A 72 1.22 -7.15 -1.82
CA VAL A 72 0.75 -6.19 -2.82
C VAL A 72 -0.67 -6.54 -3.26
N ASP A 73 -1.58 -5.60 -3.07
CA ASP A 73 -2.94 -5.57 -3.63
C ASP A 73 -3.09 -4.45 -4.68
N LEU A 74 -4.14 -4.50 -5.49
CA LEU A 74 -4.49 -3.48 -6.48
C LEU A 74 -5.85 -2.87 -6.17
N GLN A 75 -5.90 -1.55 -6.06
CA GLN A 75 -7.15 -0.84 -5.75
C GLN A 75 -7.36 0.36 -6.65
N VAL A 76 -8.62 0.68 -6.90
CA VAL A 76 -9.00 1.94 -7.56
C VAL A 76 -8.81 3.08 -6.57
N LEU A 77 -7.94 4.02 -6.92
CA LEU A 77 -7.75 5.27 -6.18
C LEU A 77 -8.98 6.17 -6.36
N TYR A 78 -9.33 6.46 -7.61
CA TYR A 78 -10.53 7.20 -7.98
C TYR A 78 -11.02 6.82 -9.38
N ARG A 79 -12.26 7.21 -9.69
CA ARG A 79 -12.84 7.13 -11.04
C ARG A 79 -13.04 8.55 -11.57
N ASP A 80 -12.61 8.81 -12.80
CA ASP A 80 -12.77 10.13 -13.41
C ASP A 80 -14.18 10.36 -13.99
N ALA A 81 -14.39 11.56 -14.55
CA ALA A 81 -15.67 11.98 -15.11
C ALA A 81 -16.11 11.17 -16.35
N ASP A 82 -15.16 10.55 -17.05
CA ASP A 82 -15.43 9.69 -18.21
C ASP A 82 -15.70 8.23 -17.78
N GLY A 83 -15.64 7.95 -16.48
CA GLY A 83 -15.88 6.64 -15.90
C GLY A 83 -14.66 5.72 -15.89
N VAL A 84 -13.45 6.23 -16.14
CA VAL A 84 -12.21 5.43 -16.15
C VAL A 84 -11.70 5.25 -14.72
N ASP A 85 -11.37 4.00 -14.37
CA ASP A 85 -10.76 3.67 -13.09
C ASP A 85 -9.25 3.91 -13.11
N HIS A 86 -8.76 4.73 -12.17
CA HIS A 86 -7.34 4.97 -11.95
C HIS A 86 -6.85 4.09 -10.81
N TRP A 87 -6.03 3.09 -11.16
CA TRP A 87 -5.55 2.07 -10.23
C TRP A 87 -4.23 2.45 -9.57
N ILE A 88 -4.06 2.00 -8.33
CA ILE A 88 -2.80 2.03 -7.59
C ILE A 88 -2.52 0.63 -7.01
N TRP A 89 -1.26 0.41 -6.65
CA TRP A 89 -0.89 -0.68 -5.76
C TRP A 89 -1.04 -0.23 -4.30
N THR A 90 -1.37 -1.17 -3.42
CA THR A 90 -1.49 -0.98 -1.97
C THR A 90 -0.89 -2.17 -1.22
N TRP A 91 -0.69 -2.02 0.09
CA TRP A 91 -0.30 -3.11 0.99
C TRP A 91 -1.54 -3.65 1.70
N ALA A 92 -1.79 -4.95 1.63
CA ALA A 92 -2.84 -5.62 2.38
C ALA A 92 -2.22 -6.60 3.40
N PRO A 93 -2.81 -6.80 4.60
CA PRO A 93 -2.45 -7.91 5.47
C PRO A 93 -2.44 -9.21 4.68
N ALA A 94 -1.34 -9.94 4.72
CA ALA A 94 -1.22 -11.18 3.96
C ALA A 94 -2.21 -12.21 4.51
N ALA A 95 -2.85 -12.98 3.62
CA ALA A 95 -3.62 -14.13 4.07
C ALA A 95 -2.69 -15.08 4.88
N PRO A 96 -3.14 -15.63 6.02
CA PRO A 96 -2.35 -16.60 6.74
C PRO A 96 -1.99 -17.74 5.80
N GLU A 97 -0.72 -18.15 5.80
CA GLU A 97 -0.28 -19.32 5.04
C GLU A 97 -1.20 -20.49 5.39
N ALA A 98 -1.88 -21.04 4.37
CA ALA A 98 -2.64 -22.26 4.55
C ALA A 98 -1.66 -23.32 5.04
N SER A 99 -1.85 -23.80 6.27
CA SER A 99 -1.04 -24.91 6.80
C SER A 99 -1.21 -26.10 5.87
N ALA A 100 -0.10 -26.52 5.27
CA ALA A 100 -0.01 -27.74 4.47
C ALA A 100 -0.11 -29.00 5.35
#